data_AF-A0A1Z5LDJ7-F1
#
_entry.id   AF-A0A1Z5LDJ7-F1
#
_cell.length_a   1.000
_cell.length_b   1.000
_cell.length_c   1.000
_cell.angle_alpha   90.00
_cell.angle_beta   90.00
_cell.angle_gamma   90.00
#
_symmetry.space_group_name_H-M   'P 1'
#
loop_
_entity.id
_entity.type
_entity.pdbx_description
1 polymer ?
#
loop_
_entity_poly.entity_id
_entity_poly.type
_entity_poly.pdbx_seq_one_letter_code
_entity_poly.pdbx_strand_id
1 'polypeptide(L)'
;MGGESTDTAEARKRDLPPPGWKRHPLLLSLKQLDELLSEKCFLAVSEKSPLGHRIPTLCLLENTAHSALWFGGLLFSLWFFWLDPPFRTFLLNVFFALTIDVTLVAILKATCRRRRPGVTREQYESSPKASYLSFPSGFTSRAVLVALIVVDHSHLFPLF
;
A
#
# COMPACT_ATOMS: atom_id res chain seq x y z
N MET A 1 -21.62 39.02 13.53
CA MET A 1 -21.70 37.66 14.11
C MET A 1 -22.20 36.68 13.06
N GLY A 2 -21.37 36.28 12.08
CA GLY A 2 -21.85 35.48 10.93
C GLY A 2 -20.85 34.49 10.30
N GLY A 3 -19.64 34.31 10.86
CA GLY A 3 -18.61 33.45 10.25
C GLY A 3 -18.60 31.98 10.72
N GLU A 4 -19.14 31.68 11.90
CA GLU A 4 -18.96 30.38 12.56
C GLU A 4 -19.86 29.26 11.99
N SER A 5 -21.00 29.62 11.40
CA SER A 5 -21.99 28.66 10.87
C SER A 5 -21.62 28.09 9.49
N THR A 6 -20.83 28.83 8.71
CA THR A 6 -20.40 28.42 7.36
C THR A 6 -19.21 27.47 7.40
N ASP A 7 -18.24 27.70 8.30
CA ASP A 7 -17.06 26.83 8.44
C ASP A 7 -17.42 25.43 8.96
N THR A 8 -18.38 25.36 9.89
CA THR A 8 -18.89 24.08 10.43
C THR A 8 -19.71 23.31 9.40
N ALA A 9 -20.50 23.99 8.57
CA ALA A 9 -21.28 23.37 7.49
C ALA A 9 -20.39 22.86 6.35
N GLU A 10 -19.32 23.59 6.01
CA GLU A 10 -18.33 23.15 5.03
C GLU A 10 -17.46 21.99 5.56
N ALA A 11 -17.01 22.04 6.81
CA ALA A 11 -16.33 20.92 7.45
C ALA A 11 -17.19 19.65 7.42
N ARG A 12 -18.49 19.78 7.72
CA ARG A 12 -19.44 18.66 7.66
C ARG A 12 -19.62 18.11 6.24
N LYS A 13 -19.55 18.96 5.20
CA LYS A 13 -19.56 18.54 3.79
C LYS A 13 -18.26 17.86 3.35
N ARG A 14 -17.12 18.19 3.96
CA ARG A 14 -15.81 17.55 3.68
C ARG A 14 -15.76 16.10 4.16
N ASP A 15 -16.54 15.78 5.20
CA ASP A 15 -16.67 14.43 5.75
C ASP A 15 -17.78 13.59 5.09
N LEU A 16 -18.60 14.19 4.22
CA LEU A 16 -19.64 13.44 3.51
C LEU A 16 -19.01 12.44 2.55
N PRO A 17 -19.54 11.21 2.48
CA PRO A 17 -19.07 10.22 1.52
C PRO A 17 -19.21 10.76 0.08
N PRO A 18 -18.24 10.46 -0.80
CA PRO A 18 -18.23 10.96 -2.16
C PRO A 18 -19.54 10.63 -2.90
N PRO A 19 -20.05 11.52 -3.76
CA PRO A 19 -21.29 11.29 -4.49
C PRO A 19 -21.19 10.07 -5.43
N GLY A 20 -22.29 9.33 -5.61
CA GLY A 20 -22.42 8.20 -6.54
C GLY A 20 -22.51 6.81 -5.89
N TRP A 21 -22.09 5.76 -6.62
CA TRP A 21 -22.15 4.34 -6.21
C TRP A 21 -21.44 4.02 -4.89
N LYS A 22 -20.53 4.91 -4.46
CA LYS A 22 -19.81 4.85 -3.17
C LYS A 22 -20.72 5.04 -1.94
N ARG A 23 -22.01 5.30 -2.13
CA ARG A 23 -23.02 5.38 -1.06
C ARG A 23 -23.72 4.05 -0.75
N HIS A 24 -23.37 2.94 -1.42
CA HIS A 24 -23.99 1.65 -1.14
C HIS A 24 -23.82 1.30 0.36
N PRO A 25 -24.90 0.94 1.08
CA PRO A 25 -24.87 0.78 2.54
C PRO A 25 -23.85 -0.28 3.00
N LEU A 26 -23.71 -1.37 2.25
CA LEU A 26 -22.70 -2.40 2.54
C LEU A 26 -21.26 -1.88 2.40
N LEU A 27 -20.97 -1.08 1.36
CA LEU A 27 -19.63 -0.52 1.16
C LEU A 27 -19.28 0.49 2.26
N LEU A 28 -20.27 1.26 2.73
CA LEU A 28 -20.09 2.18 3.85
C LEU A 28 -19.85 1.44 5.16
N SER A 29 -20.60 0.36 5.42
CA SER A 29 -20.41 -0.49 6.60
C SER A 29 -19.03 -1.18 6.59
N LEU A 30 -18.61 -1.73 5.44
CA LEU A 30 -17.27 -2.31 5.29
C LEU A 30 -16.17 -1.27 5.48
N LYS A 31 -16.35 -0.06 4.92
CA LYS A 31 -15.42 1.05 5.11
C LYS A 31 -15.30 1.42 6.59
N GLN A 32 -16.41 1.53 7.32
CA GLN A 32 -16.41 1.84 8.75
C GLN A 32 -15.72 0.75 9.58
N LEU A 33 -16.01 -0.51 9.29
CA LEU A 33 -15.35 -1.63 9.95
C LEU A 33 -13.84 -1.59 9.73
N ASP A 34 -13.40 -1.35 8.49
CA ASP A 34 -11.99 -1.24 8.15
C ASP A 34 -11.32 -0.04 8.86
N GLU A 35 -11.98 1.12 8.95
CA GLU A 35 -11.48 2.28 9.69
C GLU A 35 -11.32 1.97 11.19
N LEU A 36 -12.31 1.31 11.80
CA LEU A 36 -12.25 0.90 13.22
C LEU A 36 -11.15 -0.13 13.49
N LEU A 37 -10.96 -1.10 12.59
CA LEU A 37 -9.87 -2.07 12.70
C LEU A 37 -8.51 -1.40 12.52
N SER A 38 -8.40 -0.48 11.55
CA SER A 38 -7.16 0.26 11.28
C SER A 38 -6.76 1.15 12.46
N GLU A 39 -7.72 1.79 13.13
CA GLU A 39 -7.49 2.62 14.31
C GLU A 39 -6.93 1.80 15.48
N LYS A 40 -7.45 0.59 15.71
CA LYS A 40 -6.93 -0.31 16.75
C LYS A 40 -5.51 -0.81 16.48
N CYS A 41 -5.10 -0.83 15.22
CA CYS A 41 -3.75 -1.25 14.80
C CYS A 41 -2.73 -0.09 14.78
N PHE A 42 -3.16 1.14 15.11
CA PHE A 42 -2.31 2.34 15.11
C PHE A 42 -1.42 2.43 16.38
N LEU A 43 -0.56 1.42 16.58
CA LEU A 43 0.27 1.29 17.79
C LEU A 43 1.66 1.96 17.68
N ALA A 44 2.12 2.26 16.46
CA ALA A 44 3.45 2.80 16.15
C ALA A 44 3.33 4.08 15.29
N VAL A 45 2.68 5.10 15.84
CA VAL A 45 2.25 6.31 15.08
C VAL A 45 3.16 7.48 15.32
N SER A 46 3.58 7.62 16.57
CA SER A 46 4.45 8.67 17.05
C SER A 46 5.38 8.09 18.11
N GLU A 47 6.46 8.80 18.44
CA GLU A 47 7.41 8.34 19.45
C GLU A 47 6.76 8.08 20.82
N LYS A 48 5.63 8.75 21.11
CA LYS A 48 4.86 8.60 22.35
C LYS A 48 3.91 7.39 22.36
N SER A 49 3.74 6.71 21.23
CA SER A 49 2.88 5.53 21.10
C SER A 49 3.55 4.28 21.72
N PRO A 50 2.79 3.26 22.14
CA PRO A 50 3.35 2.08 22.83
C PRO A 50 4.43 1.35 22.02
N LEU A 51 4.36 1.38 20.69
CA LEU A 51 5.37 0.82 19.79
C LEU A 51 6.15 1.91 19.04
N GLY A 52 6.19 3.15 19.55
CA GLY A 52 6.90 4.28 18.92
C GLY A 52 8.39 4.00 18.70
N HIS A 53 9.03 3.27 19.63
CA HIS A 53 10.43 2.86 19.51
C HIS A 53 10.72 1.93 18.32
N ARG A 54 9.69 1.29 17.73
CA ARG A 54 9.82 0.41 16.56
C ARG A 54 9.66 1.14 15.23
N ILE A 55 9.29 2.42 15.22
CA ILE A 55 9.10 3.22 14.01
C ILE A 55 10.31 3.12 13.06
N PRO A 56 11.58 3.25 13.52
CA PRO A 56 12.73 3.11 12.62
C PRO A 56 12.82 1.74 11.95
N THR A 57 12.54 0.66 12.69
CA THR A 57 12.53 -0.72 12.16
C THR A 57 11.41 -0.91 11.14
N LEU A 58 10.22 -0.35 11.40
CA LEU A 58 9.08 -0.42 10.48
C LEU A 58 9.35 0.37 9.20
N CYS A 59 9.98 1.56 9.29
CA CYS A 59 10.41 2.32 8.12
C CYS A 59 11.46 1.57 7.29
N LEU A 60 12.40 0.87 7.94
CA LEU A 60 13.37 0.03 7.24
C LEU A 60 12.66 -1.10 6.48
N LEU A 61 11.71 -1.77 7.12
CA LEU A 61 10.91 -2.83 6.52
C LEU A 61 10.05 -2.33 5.35
N GLU A 62 9.50 -1.12 5.45
CA GLU A 62 8.79 -0.48 4.32
C GLU A 62 9.74 -0.27 3.14
N ASN A 63 10.99 0.15 3.40
CA ASN A 63 11.98 0.37 2.35
C ASN A 63 12.40 -0.94 1.65
N THR A 64 12.47 -2.08 2.34
CA THR A 64 12.78 -3.38 1.70
C THR A 64 11.66 -3.85 0.78
N ALA A 65 10.40 -3.47 1.04
CA ALA A 65 9.27 -3.76 0.18
C ALA A 65 9.11 -2.75 -0.98
N HIS A 66 10.05 -1.81 -1.16
CA HIS A 66 9.94 -0.77 -2.20
C HIS A 66 10.14 -1.32 -3.62
N SER A 67 9.31 -0.88 -4.57
CA SER A 67 9.27 -1.47 -5.93
C SER A 67 10.61 -1.26 -6.66
N ALA A 68 11.18 -0.06 -6.51
CA ALA A 68 12.45 0.29 -7.14
C ALA A 68 13.60 -0.62 -6.69
N LEU A 69 13.62 -1.01 -5.40
CA LEU A 69 14.63 -1.91 -4.87
C LEU A 69 14.51 -3.30 -5.50
N TRP A 70 13.29 -3.82 -5.61
CA TRP A 70 13.04 -5.13 -6.22
C TRP A 70 13.31 -5.15 -7.73
N PHE A 71 12.84 -4.17 -8.49
CA PHE A 71 13.12 -4.11 -9.93
C PHE A 71 14.61 -3.89 -10.20
N GLY A 72 15.28 -3.02 -9.44
CA GLY A 72 16.73 -2.82 -9.55
C GLY A 72 17.51 -4.09 -9.24
N GLY A 73 17.16 -4.77 -8.15
CA GLY A 73 17.76 -6.06 -7.77
C GLY A 73 17.55 -7.13 -8.83
N LEU A 74 16.34 -7.28 -9.37
CA LEU A 74 16.06 -8.27 -10.41
C LEU A 74 16.77 -7.98 -11.73
N LEU A 75 16.84 -6.71 -12.15
CA LEU A 75 17.59 -6.34 -13.36
C LEU A 75 19.08 -6.65 -13.19
N PHE A 76 19.64 -6.34 -12.02
CA PHE A 76 21.02 -6.71 -11.70
C PHE A 76 21.22 -8.23 -11.70
N SER A 77 20.33 -9.00 -11.05
CA SER A 77 20.40 -10.46 -11.04
C SER A 77 20.24 -11.07 -12.43
N LEU A 78 19.36 -10.54 -13.28
CA LEU A 78 19.17 -11.00 -14.65
C LEU A 78 20.43 -10.76 -15.49
N TRP A 79 21.10 -9.64 -15.29
CA TRP A 79 22.38 -9.34 -15.92
C TRP A 79 23.49 -10.25 -15.42
N PHE A 80 23.58 -10.46 -14.10
CA PHE A 80 24.62 -11.27 -13.47
C PHE A 80 24.50 -12.77 -13.82
N PHE A 81 23.29 -13.32 -13.82
CA PHE A 81 23.02 -14.74 -14.09
C PHE A 81 22.55 -15.01 -15.52
N TRP A 82 22.93 -14.15 -16.48
CA TRP A 82 22.46 -14.23 -17.86
C TRP A 82 22.76 -15.57 -18.56
N LEU A 83 23.89 -16.19 -18.19
CA LEU A 83 24.40 -17.44 -18.77
C LEU A 83 23.80 -18.71 -18.14
N ASP A 84 22.98 -18.59 -17.09
CA ASP A 84 22.38 -19.72 -16.39
C ASP A 84 20.88 -19.84 -16.75
N PRO A 85 20.50 -20.71 -17.70
CA PRO A 85 19.12 -20.80 -18.20
C PRO A 85 18.04 -21.04 -17.12
N PRO A 86 18.17 -21.99 -16.17
CA PRO A 86 17.17 -22.18 -15.13
C PRO A 86 17.04 -20.96 -14.22
N PHE A 87 18.15 -20.36 -13.79
CA PHE A 87 18.11 -19.19 -12.91
C PHE A 87 17.51 -17.97 -13.63
N ARG A 88 17.87 -17.75 -14.89
CA ARG A 88 17.29 -16.68 -15.73
C ARG A 88 15.78 -16.84 -15.87
N THR A 89 15.31 -18.06 -16.09
CA THR A 89 13.86 -18.34 -16.24
C THR A 89 13.11 -18.04 -14.95
N PHE A 90 13.66 -18.46 -13.81
CA PHE A 90 13.12 -18.13 -12.50
C PHE A 90 13.06 -16.60 -12.27
N LEU A 91 14.16 -15.89 -12.50
CA LEU A 91 14.20 -14.43 -12.34
C LEU A 91 13.20 -13.69 -13.24
N LEU A 92 13.01 -14.15 -14.48
CA LEU A 92 12.00 -13.59 -15.38
C LEU A 92 10.58 -13.84 -14.86
N ASN A 93 10.29 -15.03 -14.33
CA ASN A 93 8.99 -15.32 -13.72
C ASN A 93 8.72 -14.40 -12.51
N VAL A 94 9.72 -14.19 -11.64
CA VAL A 94 9.62 -13.24 -10.52
C VAL A 94 9.40 -11.80 -11.01
N PHE A 95 10.12 -11.40 -12.07
CA PHE A 95 9.93 -10.09 -12.70
C PHE A 95 8.50 -9.90 -13.20
N PHE A 96 7.96 -10.87 -13.95
CA PHE A 96 6.58 -10.82 -14.42
C PHE A 96 5.57 -10.80 -13.27
N ALA A 97 5.77 -11.62 -12.23
CA ALA A 97 4.91 -11.64 -11.06
C ALA A 97 4.85 -10.26 -10.37
N LEU A 98 6.00 -9.59 -10.21
CA LEU A 98 6.05 -8.24 -9.65
C LEU A 98 5.41 -7.19 -10.57
N THR A 99 5.58 -7.30 -11.89
CA THR A 99 4.91 -6.42 -12.85
C THR A 99 3.39 -6.55 -12.75
N ILE A 100 2.88 -7.79 -12.62
CA ILE A 100 1.45 -8.05 -12.42
C ILE A 100 0.97 -7.47 -11.10
N ASP A 101 1.70 -7.70 -9.99
CA ASP A 101 1.38 -7.13 -8.67
C ASP A 101 1.26 -5.60 -8.72
N VAL A 102 2.28 -4.90 -9.23
CA VAL A 102 2.28 -3.43 -9.31
C VAL A 102 1.12 -2.93 -10.16
N THR A 103 0.86 -3.57 -11.29
CA THR A 103 -0.24 -3.21 -12.20
C THR A 103 -1.60 -3.40 -11.53
N LEU A 104 -1.84 -4.56 -10.90
CA LEU A 104 -3.09 -4.85 -10.19
C LEU A 104 -3.31 -3.90 -9.02
N VAL A 105 -2.28 -3.65 -8.20
CA VAL A 105 -2.34 -2.68 -7.10
C VAL A 105 -2.65 -1.28 -7.62
N ALA A 106 -2.04 -0.85 -8.73
CA ALA A 106 -2.32 0.45 -9.34
C ALA A 106 -3.76 0.57 -9.82
N ILE A 107 -4.29 -0.47 -10.49
CA ILE A 107 -5.69 -0.52 -10.95
C ILE A 107 -6.65 -0.48 -9.75
N LEU A 108 -6.40 -1.28 -8.72
CA LEU A 108 -7.22 -1.31 -7.50
C LEU A 108 -7.20 0.03 -6.77
N LYS A 109 -6.03 0.66 -6.66
CA LYS A 109 -5.92 2.03 -6.12
C LYS A 109 -6.73 3.02 -6.94
N ALA A 110 -6.61 2.98 -8.27
CA ALA A 110 -7.29 3.90 -9.18
C ALA A 110 -8.82 3.72 -9.20
N THR A 111 -9.32 2.51 -8.95
CA THR A 111 -10.76 2.18 -8.89
C THR A 111 -11.35 2.53 -7.53
N CYS A 112 -10.72 2.11 -6.43
CA CYS A 112 -11.22 2.39 -5.08
C CYS A 112 -11.11 3.89 -4.75
N ARG A 113 -10.01 4.54 -5.15
CA ARG A 113 -9.64 5.93 -4.80
C ARG A 113 -9.89 6.25 -3.33
N ARG A 114 -9.55 5.31 -2.44
CA ARG A 114 -9.70 5.50 -0.99
C ARG A 114 -8.54 6.36 -0.49
N ARG A 115 -8.85 7.48 0.15
CA ARG A 115 -7.86 8.41 0.71
C ARG A 115 -7.16 7.82 1.93
N ARG A 116 -5.86 8.10 2.09
CA ARG A 116 -5.09 7.74 3.29
C ARG A 116 -5.50 8.62 4.48
N PRO A 117 -5.57 8.07 5.71
CA PRO A 117 -5.74 8.89 6.92
C PRO A 117 -4.67 9.99 6.96
N GLY A 118 -5.06 11.22 7.28
CA GLY A 118 -4.16 12.38 7.35
C GLY A 118 -3.96 13.17 6.04
N VAL A 119 -4.44 12.68 4.88
CA VAL A 119 -4.45 13.48 3.64
C VAL A 119 -5.75 14.29 3.58
N THR A 120 -5.69 15.61 3.39
CA THR A 120 -6.92 16.42 3.22
C THR A 120 -7.52 16.23 1.84
N ARG A 121 -8.81 16.58 1.69
CA ARG A 121 -9.51 16.44 0.40
C ARG A 121 -8.89 17.36 -0.65
N GLU A 122 -8.61 18.60 -0.26
CA GLU A 122 -7.98 19.64 -1.09
C GLU A 122 -6.58 19.19 -1.57
N GLN A 123 -5.77 18.58 -0.69
CA GLN A 123 -4.45 18.03 -1.05
C GLN A 123 -4.55 16.91 -2.10
N TYR A 124 -5.54 16.03 -1.97
CA TYR A 124 -5.75 14.96 -2.93
C TYR A 124 -6.27 15.46 -4.29
N GLU A 125 -7.23 16.39 -4.28
CA GLU A 125 -7.85 16.93 -5.50
C GLU A 125 -6.89 17.83 -6.29
N SER A 126 -6.00 18.57 -5.62
CA SER A 126 -5.00 19.42 -6.27
C SER A 126 -3.82 18.65 -6.86
N SER A 127 -3.47 17.49 -6.31
CA SER A 127 -2.37 16.66 -6.78
C SER A 127 -2.64 15.18 -6.49
N PRO A 128 -3.41 14.49 -7.35
CA PRO A 128 -3.75 13.09 -7.12
C PRO A 128 -2.50 12.20 -7.29
N LYS A 129 -1.85 11.85 -6.18
CA LYS A 129 -0.74 10.89 -6.14
C LYS A 129 -1.21 9.53 -5.64
N ALA A 130 -0.63 8.45 -6.18
CA ALA A 130 -0.90 7.08 -5.72
C ALA A 130 -0.50 6.85 -4.24
N SER A 131 0.42 7.67 -3.70
CA SER A 131 0.81 7.67 -2.28
C SER A 131 -0.28 8.20 -1.35
N TYR A 132 -1.22 8.99 -1.87
CA TYR A 132 -2.38 9.50 -1.13
C TYR A 132 -3.54 8.50 -1.06
N LEU A 133 -3.41 7.36 -1.75
CA LEU A 133 -4.38 6.28 -1.76
C LEU A 133 -3.97 5.17 -0.79
N SER A 134 -4.87 4.84 0.14
CA SER A 134 -4.62 3.87 1.22
C SER A 134 -4.87 2.42 0.83
N PHE A 135 -5.77 2.16 -0.11
CA PHE A 135 -6.21 0.80 -0.42
C PHE A 135 -5.95 0.41 -1.89
N PRO A 136 -5.35 -0.76 -2.16
CA PRO A 136 -4.64 -1.66 -1.23
C PRO A 136 -3.20 -1.18 -0.90
N SER A 137 -2.57 -1.77 0.12
CA SER A 137 -1.16 -1.52 0.44
C SER A 137 -0.24 -2.23 -0.56
N GLY A 138 0.48 -1.47 -1.39
CA GLY A 138 1.43 -2.02 -2.35
C GLY A 138 2.63 -2.70 -1.70
N PHE A 139 3.12 -2.16 -0.58
CA PHE A 139 4.22 -2.76 0.19
C PHE A 139 3.82 -4.13 0.77
N THR A 140 2.60 -4.23 1.33
CA THR A 140 2.09 -5.48 1.89
C THR A 140 1.85 -6.52 0.81
N SER A 141 1.22 -6.13 -0.30
CA SER A 141 0.99 -7.03 -1.45
C SER A 141 2.29 -7.65 -1.94
N ARG A 142 3.34 -6.82 -2.10
CA ARG A 142 4.65 -7.28 -2.53
C ARG A 142 5.35 -8.18 -1.52
N ALA A 143 5.34 -7.81 -0.24
CA ALA A 143 5.96 -8.62 0.80
C ALA A 143 5.34 -10.02 0.84
N VAL A 144 4.01 -10.11 0.70
CA VAL A 144 3.30 -11.39 0.63
C VAL A 144 3.65 -12.16 -0.65
N LEU A 145 3.65 -11.52 -1.82
CA LEU A 145 4.03 -12.16 -3.08
C LEU A 145 5.44 -12.78 -3.01
N VAL A 146 6.42 -12.00 -2.53
CA VAL A 146 7.80 -12.49 -2.36
C VAL A 146 7.85 -13.64 -1.37
N ALA A 147 7.17 -13.53 -0.22
CA ALA A 147 7.12 -14.62 0.76
C ALA A 147 6.54 -15.90 0.17
N LEU A 148 5.47 -15.81 -0.63
CA LEU A 148 4.88 -16.97 -1.32
C LEU A 148 5.84 -17.60 -2.32
N ILE A 149 6.55 -16.78 -3.11
CA ILE A 149 7.58 -17.28 -4.05
C ILE A 149 8.68 -18.03 -3.28
N VAL A 150 9.17 -17.46 -2.17
CA VAL A 150 10.22 -18.08 -1.34
C VAL A 150 9.75 -19.40 -0.72
N VAL A 151 8.51 -19.46 -0.22
CA VAL A 151 7.94 -20.68 0.36
C VAL A 151 7.79 -21.78 -0.71
N ASP A 152 7.27 -21.43 -1.89
CA ASP A 152 7.10 -22.36 -3.01
C ASP A 152 8.45 -22.88 -3.53
N HIS A 153 9.46 -22.01 -3.58
CA HIS A 153 10.81 -22.34 -4.02
C HIS A 153 11.77 -22.65 -2.87
N SER A 154 11.24 -23.05 -1.71
CA SER A 154 12.04 -23.38 -0.51
C SER A 154 13.07 -24.49 -0.79
N HIS A 155 12.78 -25.40 -1.71
CA HIS A 155 13.74 -26.41 -2.18
C HIS A 155 15.01 -25.81 -2.83
N LEU A 156 14.96 -24.58 -3.33
CA LEU A 156 16.12 -23.84 -3.87
C LEU A 156 16.90 -23.08 -2.78
N PHE A 157 16.30 -22.89 -1.61
CA PHE A 157 16.87 -22.16 -0.47
C PHE A 157 16.89 -23.08 0.75
N PRO A 158 17.96 -23.85 0.99
CA PRO A 158 18.05 -24.84 2.09
C PRO A 158 18.22 -24.18 3.48
N LEU A 159 17.38 -23.19 3.78
CA LEU A 159 17.30 -22.47 5.05
C LEU A 159 16.10 -22.93 5.91
N PHE A 160 15.38 -23.97 5.45
CA PHE A 160 14.40 -24.73 6.23
C PHE A 160 14.59 -26.22 5.99
#